data_AF-A0A0M9DFW1-F1
#
_entry.id   AF-A0A0M9DFW1-F1
#
_cell.length_a   1.000
_cell.length_b   1.000
_cell.length_c   1.000
_cell.angle_alpha   90.00
_cell.angle_beta   90.00
_cell.angle_gamma   90.00
#
_symmetry.space_group_name_H-M   'P 1'
#
loop_
_entity.id
_entity.type
_entity.pdbx_description
1 polymer ?
#
loop_
_entity_poly.entity_id
_entity_poly.type
_entity_poly.pdbx_seq_one_letter_code
_entity_poly.pdbx_strand_id
1 'polypeptide(L)'
;MKINIEEQLVKYGYLPEQLPPIFSSEKFFENYRNLLDIPQKNACECVSFTISKNDLSRRNIKIPNPAKQIHLFNYVLSMHKELENRFSNNRHSLSNPFYYLGEIYEDISVFNVPLFREKKPKIVKSTYIKNLKDKMNESMGYKYCYKFDLANFYDSIYTHSIEWAVIGREEAKRNIRVKNDNLGKSLDELVRGTNSNETSGIPTGPFTSRIISELLLVKINEELEDLSKIHSIDFKFMHYVDDYEFYFRSEYDVHKLKNKIIEIFESYRLKINLSYCFIHITRLGMLKVNMIIILKSTIRKRMSIH
;
A
#
# COMPACT_ATOMS: atom_id res chain seq x y z
N MET A 1 18.88 -7.10 -13.86
CA MET A 1 18.93 -5.66 -14.19
C MET A 1 18.08 -4.94 -13.16
N LYS A 2 18.62 -3.98 -12.39
CA LYS A 2 17.80 -3.13 -11.52
C LYS A 2 17.12 -2.10 -12.43
N ILE A 3 15.79 -2.10 -12.46
CA ILE A 3 15.01 -1.09 -13.20
C ILE A 3 15.18 0.26 -12.49
N ASN A 4 15.35 1.34 -13.25
CA ASN A 4 15.40 2.70 -12.70
C ASN A 4 14.02 3.06 -12.11
N ILE A 5 13.99 3.72 -10.94
CA ILE A 5 12.73 4.13 -10.29
C ILE A 5 11.84 4.99 -11.18
N GLU A 6 12.44 5.82 -12.02
CA GLU A 6 11.72 6.63 -13.00
C GLU A 6 11.01 5.77 -14.05
N GLU A 7 11.71 4.81 -14.63
CA GLU A 7 11.14 3.84 -15.57
C GLU A 7 10.04 3.03 -14.87
N GLN A 8 10.30 2.60 -13.63
CA GLN A 8 9.34 1.87 -12.82
C GLN A 8 8.04 2.66 -12.60
N LEU A 9 8.15 3.93 -12.24
CA LEU A 9 7.02 4.77 -11.91
C LEU A 9 6.23 5.20 -13.16
N VAL A 10 6.93 5.67 -14.20
CA VAL A 10 6.29 6.29 -15.37
C VAL A 10 5.93 5.25 -16.43
N LYS A 11 6.85 4.33 -16.76
CA LYS A 11 6.61 3.32 -17.81
C LYS A 11 5.70 2.22 -17.30
N TYR A 12 5.96 1.66 -16.12
CA TYR A 12 5.20 0.50 -15.62
C TYR A 12 4.12 0.86 -14.60
N GLY A 13 4.27 2.00 -13.92
CA GLY A 13 3.38 2.42 -12.84
C GLY A 13 2.20 3.31 -13.26
N TYR A 14 2.14 3.79 -14.50
CA TYR A 14 1.03 4.62 -14.95
C TYR A 14 -0.26 3.83 -15.17
N LEU A 15 -0.19 2.84 -16.06
CA LEU A 15 -1.34 2.03 -16.41
C LEU A 15 -1.55 0.91 -15.38
N PRO A 16 -2.78 0.67 -14.92
CA PRO A 16 -3.07 -0.41 -13.98
C PRO A 16 -2.70 -1.77 -14.57
N GLU A 17 -2.31 -2.69 -13.69
CA GLU A 17 -1.83 -4.03 -14.06
C GLU A 17 -2.93 -4.93 -14.63
N GLN A 18 -4.20 -4.60 -14.36
CA GLN A 18 -5.35 -5.38 -14.81
C GLN A 18 -5.71 -5.11 -16.28
N LEU A 19 -5.09 -4.11 -16.91
CA LEU A 19 -5.26 -3.89 -18.34
C LEU A 19 -4.54 -4.97 -19.15
N PRO A 20 -5.14 -5.47 -20.25
CA PRO A 20 -4.49 -6.41 -21.14
C PRO A 20 -3.17 -5.87 -21.71
N PRO A 21 -2.23 -6.74 -22.11
CA PRO A 21 -0.88 -6.36 -22.56
C PRO A 21 -0.86 -5.55 -23.87
N ILE A 22 -1.99 -5.45 -24.58
CA ILE A 22 -2.14 -4.56 -25.75
C ILE A 22 -2.05 -3.07 -25.37
N PHE A 23 -2.29 -2.73 -24.11
CA PHE A 23 -2.09 -1.39 -23.58
C PHE A 23 -0.66 -1.26 -23.05
N SER A 24 0.05 -0.21 -23.45
CA SER A 24 1.41 0.08 -23.02
C SER A 24 1.62 1.59 -22.84
N SER A 25 2.45 1.95 -21.86
CA SER A 25 2.89 3.31 -21.56
C SER A 25 4.33 3.59 -22.03
N GLU A 26 4.86 2.79 -22.95
CA GLU A 26 6.21 2.95 -23.50
C GLU A 26 6.43 4.27 -24.21
N LYS A 27 5.63 4.56 -25.24
CA LYS A 27 5.71 5.83 -25.97
C LYS A 27 5.48 7.03 -25.05
N PHE A 28 4.64 6.85 -24.02
CA PHE A 28 4.42 7.86 -23.01
C PHE A 28 5.70 8.11 -22.19
N PHE A 29 6.38 7.07 -21.72
CA PHE A 29 7.66 7.17 -21.01
C PHE A 29 8.79 7.74 -21.89
N GLU A 30 8.84 7.43 -23.18
CA GLU A 30 9.84 8.02 -24.07
C GLU A 30 9.70 9.55 -24.19
N ASN A 31 8.47 10.07 -24.04
CA ASN A 31 8.15 11.47 -24.29
C ASN A 31 7.80 12.27 -23.03
N TYR A 32 7.60 11.64 -21.87
CA TYR A 32 6.97 12.31 -20.71
C TYR A 32 7.73 13.56 -20.23
N ARG A 33 9.07 13.57 -20.36
CA ARG A 33 9.89 14.75 -20.02
C ARG A 33 9.55 15.97 -20.89
N ASN A 34 9.35 15.75 -22.19
CA ASN A 34 8.97 16.81 -23.14
C ASN A 34 7.52 17.30 -22.89
N LEU A 35 6.71 16.49 -22.20
CA LEU A 35 5.32 16.81 -21.89
C LEU A 35 5.17 17.58 -20.57
N LEU A 36 6.25 17.78 -19.80
CA LEU A 36 6.22 18.52 -18.52
C LEU A 36 5.90 20.01 -18.70
N ASP A 37 6.28 20.58 -19.85
CA ASP A 37 6.10 22.01 -20.14
C ASP A 37 4.71 22.33 -20.71
N ILE A 38 3.85 21.31 -20.91
CA ILE A 38 2.52 21.51 -21.47
C ILE A 38 1.64 22.23 -20.43
N PRO A 39 0.98 23.35 -20.80
CA PRO A 39 0.08 24.06 -19.91
C PRO A 39 -1.01 23.14 -19.34
N GLN A 40 -1.09 23.12 -18.02
CA GLN A 40 -2.09 22.38 -17.28
C GLN A 40 -3.48 22.98 -17.54
N LYS A 41 -4.42 22.18 -18.08
CA LYS A 41 -5.86 22.49 -17.98
C LYS A 41 -6.33 22.34 -16.52
N ASN A 42 -7.57 22.73 -16.24
CA ASN A 42 -8.22 22.52 -14.93
C ASN A 42 -8.22 21.03 -14.50
N ALA A 43 -8.82 20.74 -13.34
CA ALA A 43 -8.99 19.39 -12.83
C ALA A 43 -9.39 18.40 -13.94
N CYS A 44 -8.77 17.22 -13.96
CA CYS A 44 -9.07 16.21 -14.97
C CYS A 44 -9.74 15.00 -14.36
N GLU A 45 -10.71 14.46 -15.08
CA GLU A 45 -11.40 13.22 -14.70
C GLU A 45 -10.53 12.00 -15.02
N CYS A 46 -10.66 10.97 -14.18
CA CYS A 46 -10.10 9.65 -14.45
C CYS A 46 -11.01 8.88 -15.41
N VAL A 47 -10.41 8.16 -16.36
CA VAL A 47 -11.13 7.08 -17.05
C VAL A 47 -11.30 5.93 -16.06
N SER A 48 -12.52 5.42 -15.90
CA SER A 48 -12.83 4.34 -14.95
C SER A 48 -13.33 3.09 -15.66
N PHE A 49 -12.95 1.92 -15.13
CA PHE A 49 -13.45 0.63 -15.58
C PHE A 49 -13.55 -0.34 -14.40
N THR A 50 -14.43 -1.33 -14.51
CA THR A 50 -14.66 -2.29 -13.42
C THR A 50 -14.02 -3.63 -13.73
N ILE A 51 -13.46 -4.26 -12.69
CA ILE A 51 -12.93 -5.62 -12.75
C ILE A 51 -13.62 -6.49 -11.70
N SER A 52 -13.73 -7.79 -11.94
CA SER A 52 -14.23 -8.72 -10.93
C SER A 52 -13.23 -8.81 -9.77
N LYS A 53 -13.71 -8.65 -8.54
CA LYS A 53 -12.94 -8.93 -7.31
C LYS A 53 -13.12 -10.39 -6.92
N ASN A 54 -14.39 -10.76 -6.73
CA ASN A 54 -14.90 -12.10 -6.44
C ASN A 54 -16.23 -12.25 -7.21
N ASP A 55 -16.85 -13.43 -7.21
CA ASP A 55 -18.11 -13.72 -7.93
C ASP A 55 -19.26 -12.73 -7.65
N LEU A 56 -19.21 -11.99 -6.53
CA LEU A 56 -20.27 -11.07 -6.08
C LEU A 56 -19.88 -9.59 -6.06
N SER A 57 -18.63 -9.22 -6.32
CA SER A 57 -18.19 -7.82 -6.17
C SER A 57 -17.23 -7.37 -7.26
N ARG A 58 -17.31 -6.09 -7.62
CA ARG A 58 -16.41 -5.46 -8.60
C ARG A 58 -15.52 -4.42 -7.93
N ARG A 59 -14.29 -4.27 -8.42
CA ARG A 59 -13.42 -3.12 -8.09
C ARG A 59 -13.50 -2.11 -9.20
N ASN A 60 -13.63 -0.84 -8.84
CA ASN A 60 -13.47 0.26 -9.77
C ASN A 60 -11.98 0.60 -9.88
N ILE A 61 -11.43 0.56 -11.10
CA ILE A 61 -10.05 0.92 -11.41
C ILE A 61 -10.08 2.20 -12.24
N LYS A 62 -9.19 3.13 -11.90
CA LYS A 62 -9.10 4.46 -12.48
C LYS A 62 -7.75 4.64 -13.19
N ILE A 63 -7.79 5.36 -14.31
CA ILE A 63 -6.63 5.80 -15.08
C ILE A 63 -6.68 7.33 -15.13
N PRO A 64 -5.79 8.01 -14.40
CA PRO A 64 -5.69 9.47 -14.45
C PRO A 64 -5.34 10.00 -15.82
N ASN A 65 -5.76 11.23 -16.08
CA ASN A 65 -5.31 11.96 -17.27
C ASN A 65 -3.78 12.09 -17.28
N PRO A 66 -3.10 11.74 -18.39
CA PRO A 66 -1.64 11.73 -18.46
C PRO A 66 -1.04 13.11 -18.17
N ALA A 67 -1.70 14.20 -18.59
CA ALA A 67 -1.22 15.56 -18.37
C ALA A 67 -1.12 15.91 -16.87
N LYS A 68 -2.08 15.48 -16.05
CA LYS A 68 -2.02 15.67 -14.59
C LYS A 68 -1.03 14.71 -13.94
N GLN A 69 -1.06 13.46 -14.39
CA GLN A 69 -0.24 12.40 -13.81
C GLN A 69 1.27 12.64 -13.98
N ILE A 70 1.72 13.23 -15.09
CA ILE A 70 3.14 13.57 -15.32
C ILE A 70 3.72 14.43 -14.19
N HIS A 71 2.98 15.44 -13.72
CA HIS A 71 3.46 16.32 -12.66
C HIS A 71 3.48 15.60 -11.31
N LEU A 72 2.48 14.75 -11.04
CA LEU A 72 2.50 13.89 -9.86
C LEU A 72 3.70 12.94 -9.89
N PHE A 73 4.03 12.34 -11.04
CA PHE A 73 5.22 11.51 -11.19
C PHE A 73 6.49 12.30 -10.91
N ASN A 74 6.66 13.46 -11.55
CA ASN A 74 7.85 14.30 -11.36
C ASN A 74 8.02 14.73 -9.89
N TYR A 75 6.91 15.03 -9.21
CA TYR A 75 6.91 15.38 -7.81
C TYR A 75 7.26 14.20 -6.89
N VAL A 76 6.67 13.02 -7.11
CA VAL A 76 7.04 11.80 -6.37
C VAL A 76 8.51 11.43 -6.61
N LEU A 77 9.01 11.61 -7.83
CA LEU A 77 10.42 11.41 -8.16
C LEU A 77 11.34 12.42 -7.48
N SER A 78 10.92 13.67 -7.28
CA SER A 78 11.77 14.64 -6.55
C SER A 78 11.92 14.27 -5.07
N MET A 79 10.89 13.68 -4.46
CA MET A 79 10.89 13.23 -3.06
C MET A 79 11.26 11.75 -2.84
N HIS A 80 11.64 11.00 -3.89
CA HIS A 80 11.79 9.54 -3.81
C HIS A 80 12.75 9.07 -2.70
N LYS A 81 13.86 9.77 -2.47
CA LYS A 81 14.84 9.41 -1.44
C LYS A 81 14.28 9.54 -0.03
N GLU A 82 13.49 10.60 0.22
CA GLU A 82 12.83 10.79 1.50
C GLU A 82 11.80 9.69 1.74
N LEU A 83 10.98 9.39 0.74
CA LEU A 83 9.98 8.33 0.81
C LEU A 83 10.64 6.96 1.02
N GLU A 84 11.70 6.64 0.28
CA GLU A 84 12.44 5.38 0.43
C GLU A 84 13.01 5.24 1.84
N ASN A 85 13.61 6.30 2.40
CA ASN A 85 14.11 6.28 3.78
C ASN A 85 12.98 6.06 4.80
N ARG A 86 11.88 6.82 4.69
CA ARG A 86 10.71 6.65 5.58
C ARG A 86 10.15 5.23 5.51
N PHE A 87 10.01 4.67 4.31
CA PHE A 87 9.42 3.34 4.12
C PHE A 87 10.37 2.23 4.54
N SER A 88 11.68 2.42 4.41
CA SER A 88 12.69 1.46 4.87
C SER A 88 12.75 1.35 6.39
N ASN A 89 12.53 2.47 7.09
CA ASN A 89 12.48 2.50 8.55
C ASN A 89 11.18 1.90 9.10
N ASN A 90 10.14 1.75 8.27
CA ASN A 90 8.88 1.13 8.67
C ASN A 90 8.93 -0.40 8.50
N ARG A 91 9.23 -1.10 9.60
CA ARG A 91 9.28 -2.58 9.65
C ARG A 91 7.91 -3.27 9.64
N HIS A 92 6.82 -2.51 9.73
CA HIS A 92 5.47 -3.05 9.90
C HIS A 92 4.76 -3.31 8.57
N SER A 93 5.28 -2.75 7.47
CA SER A 93 4.72 -2.94 6.12
C SER A 93 5.30 -4.17 5.41
N LEU A 94 4.41 -5.04 4.95
CA LEU A 94 4.69 -6.19 4.08
C LEU A 94 4.56 -5.84 2.59
N SER A 95 4.24 -4.58 2.28
CA SER A 95 3.87 -4.11 0.94
C SER A 95 4.69 -2.89 0.47
N ASN A 96 5.84 -2.62 1.11
CA ASN A 96 6.72 -1.49 0.78
C ASN A 96 6.92 -1.37 -0.75
N PRO A 97 6.50 -0.25 -1.37
CA PRO A 97 6.45 -0.09 -2.82
C PRO A 97 7.84 -0.04 -3.48
N PHE A 98 8.89 0.35 -2.74
CA PHE A 98 10.26 0.46 -3.27
C PHE A 98 11.11 -0.80 -3.04
N TYR A 99 10.76 -1.65 -2.07
CA TYR A 99 11.53 -2.85 -1.74
C TYR A 99 11.05 -4.10 -2.49
N TYR A 100 11.76 -4.47 -3.56
CA TYR A 100 11.57 -5.74 -4.31
C TYR A 100 12.45 -6.85 -3.75
N LEU A 101 12.16 -7.28 -2.52
CA LEU A 101 12.78 -8.49 -1.95
C LEU A 101 11.79 -9.66 -2.03
N GLY A 102 11.52 -10.15 -3.24
CA GLY A 102 10.93 -11.48 -3.40
C GLY A 102 12.02 -12.54 -3.58
N GLU A 103 11.86 -13.67 -2.90
CA GLU A 103 12.58 -14.91 -3.22
C GLU A 103 12.12 -15.38 -4.62
N ILE A 104 13.06 -15.99 -5.36
CA ILE A 104 12.83 -16.55 -6.70
C ILE A 104 11.86 -17.72 -6.57
N TYR A 105 10.65 -17.60 -7.13
CA TYR A 105 9.77 -18.73 -7.37
C TYR A 105 9.20 -18.62 -8.79
N GLU A 106 9.18 -19.73 -9.52
CA GLU A 106 8.41 -19.85 -10.75
C GLU A 106 6.93 -20.00 -10.34
N ASP A 107 6.09 -19.12 -10.88
CA ASP A 107 4.63 -19.07 -10.75
C ASP A 107 4.01 -18.81 -9.36
N ILE A 108 3.86 -17.52 -9.02
CA ILE A 108 2.70 -16.93 -8.31
C ILE A 108 2.64 -15.42 -8.65
N SER A 109 1.53 -14.97 -9.25
CA SER A 109 1.20 -13.56 -9.45
C SER A 109 0.42 -13.01 -8.25
N VAL A 110 1.05 -12.21 -7.39
CA VAL A 110 0.36 -11.31 -6.45
C VAL A 110 1.19 -10.04 -6.29
N PHE A 111 0.60 -8.93 -6.74
CA PHE A 111 0.97 -7.51 -6.60
C PHE A 111 2.32 -7.18 -5.93
N ASN A 112 3.26 -6.75 -6.76
CA ASN A 112 4.32 -5.76 -6.51
C ASN A 112 4.79 -5.34 -7.91
N VAL A 113 4.88 -4.04 -8.20
CA VAL A 113 4.92 -3.39 -9.54
C VAL A 113 5.26 -4.29 -10.72
N PRO A 114 4.47 -4.27 -11.81
CA PRO A 114 4.59 -5.26 -12.86
C PRO A 114 5.91 -5.10 -13.60
N LEU A 115 6.87 -5.97 -13.25
CA LEU A 115 7.92 -6.45 -14.14
C LEU A 115 7.35 -7.23 -15.34
N PHE A 116 6.02 -7.33 -15.47
CA PHE A 116 5.32 -8.12 -16.47
C PHE A 116 5.25 -7.49 -17.85
N ARG A 117 5.45 -6.18 -17.99
CA ARG A 117 4.96 -5.51 -19.19
C ARG A 117 5.89 -5.58 -20.40
N GLU A 118 7.18 -5.86 -20.26
CA GLU A 118 7.99 -6.33 -21.40
C GLU A 118 9.38 -6.86 -21.00
N LYS A 119 9.42 -8.18 -20.85
CA LYS A 119 10.54 -9.13 -20.98
C LYS A 119 10.09 -10.32 -20.18
N LYS A 120 9.78 -11.46 -20.83
CA LYS A 120 9.49 -12.76 -20.19
C LYS A 120 10.21 -12.86 -18.85
N PRO A 121 9.56 -12.57 -17.70
CA PRO A 121 10.26 -12.76 -16.45
C PRO A 121 10.26 -14.28 -16.30
N LYS A 122 11.40 -14.91 -16.58
CA LYS A 122 11.59 -16.35 -16.33
C LYS A 122 11.29 -16.71 -14.87
N ILE A 123 11.20 -15.70 -13.98
CA ILE A 123 11.00 -15.84 -12.54
C ILE A 123 10.09 -14.70 -12.07
N VAL A 124 8.92 -15.03 -11.52
CA VAL A 124 7.99 -14.07 -10.89
C VAL A 124 8.25 -14.09 -9.39
N LYS A 125 8.89 -13.05 -8.86
CA LYS A 125 9.21 -12.94 -7.44
C LYS A 125 7.95 -12.65 -6.61
N SER A 126 7.32 -13.68 -6.07
CA SER A 126 6.21 -13.53 -5.12
C SER A 126 6.74 -13.19 -3.72
N THR A 127 6.22 -12.13 -3.12
CA THR A 127 6.46 -11.81 -1.70
C THR A 127 5.59 -12.63 -0.75
N TYR A 128 4.67 -13.46 -1.26
CA TYR A 128 3.71 -14.19 -0.44
C TYR A 128 4.39 -15.07 0.63
N ILE A 129 5.36 -15.91 0.23
CA ILE A 129 6.06 -16.80 1.17
C ILE A 129 6.88 -16.01 2.18
N LYS A 130 7.55 -14.94 1.75
CA LYS A 130 8.28 -14.04 2.65
C LYS A 130 7.34 -13.40 3.67
N ASN A 131 6.25 -12.81 3.20
CA ASN A 131 5.25 -12.16 4.04
C ASN A 131 4.63 -13.15 5.04
N LEU A 132 4.42 -14.42 4.63
CA LEU A 132 4.00 -15.48 5.56
C LEU A 132 5.07 -15.77 6.63
N LYS A 133 6.34 -15.91 6.24
CA LYS A 133 7.46 -16.11 7.19
C LYS A 133 7.56 -14.94 8.18
N ASP A 134 7.47 -13.71 7.69
CA ASP A 134 7.55 -12.51 8.51
C ASP A 134 6.38 -12.43 9.50
N LYS A 135 5.14 -12.68 9.03
CA LYS A 135 3.96 -12.80 9.91
C LYS A 135 4.13 -13.88 10.98
N MET A 136 4.67 -15.03 10.61
CA MET A 136 4.94 -16.11 11.56
C MET A 136 5.91 -15.66 12.65
N ASN A 137 7.06 -15.11 12.26
CA ASN A 137 8.08 -14.65 13.19
C ASN A 137 7.54 -13.57 14.13
N GLU A 138 6.78 -12.60 13.61
CA GLU A 138 6.21 -11.54 14.45
C GLU A 138 5.13 -12.06 15.41
N SER A 139 4.33 -13.05 14.98
CA SER A 139 3.30 -13.66 15.82
C SER A 139 3.84 -14.58 16.93
N MET A 140 5.13 -14.98 16.88
CA MET A 140 5.69 -15.92 17.84
C MET A 140 5.59 -15.40 19.28
N GLY A 141 4.99 -16.22 20.15
CA GLY A 141 4.82 -15.90 21.56
C GLY A 141 3.60 -15.04 21.90
N TYR A 142 2.80 -14.64 20.90
CA TYR A 142 1.51 -13.98 21.08
C TYR A 142 0.38 -15.00 20.96
N LYS A 143 -0.69 -14.81 21.74
CA LYS A 143 -1.81 -15.77 21.86
C LYS A 143 -3.06 -15.29 21.15
N TYR A 144 -3.17 -14.00 20.89
CA TYR A 144 -4.37 -13.39 20.35
C TYR A 144 -4.03 -12.57 19.12
N CYS A 145 -4.83 -12.71 18.07
CA CYS A 145 -4.72 -11.91 16.87
C CYS A 145 -6.00 -11.08 16.67
N TYR A 146 -5.84 -9.78 16.48
CA TYR A 146 -6.89 -8.86 16.07
C TYR A 146 -6.62 -8.42 14.64
N LYS A 147 -7.49 -8.82 13.71
CA LYS A 147 -7.34 -8.52 12.28
C LYS A 147 -8.48 -7.65 11.80
N PHE A 148 -8.18 -6.74 10.88
CA PHE A 148 -9.18 -6.00 10.14
C PHE A 148 -8.64 -5.51 8.80
N ASP A 149 -9.54 -5.22 7.86
CA ASP A 149 -9.25 -4.52 6.62
C ASP A 149 -9.79 -3.08 6.65
N LEU A 150 -9.17 -2.19 5.86
CA LEU A 150 -9.68 -0.83 5.69
C LEU A 150 -10.77 -0.80 4.60
N ALA A 151 -11.96 -0.37 4.98
CA ALA A 151 -13.13 -0.36 4.11
C ALA A 151 -12.95 0.63 2.96
N ASN A 152 -13.02 0.14 1.72
CA ASN A 152 -12.87 0.93 0.49
C ASN A 152 -11.61 1.83 0.53
N PHE A 153 -10.48 1.27 0.97
CA PHE A 153 -9.28 2.01 1.37
C PHE A 153 -8.95 3.21 0.46
N TYR A 154 -8.66 2.98 -0.83
CA TYR A 154 -8.31 4.05 -1.77
C TYR A 154 -9.39 5.12 -1.94
N ASP A 155 -10.66 4.74 -2.00
CA ASP A 155 -11.79 5.66 -2.15
C ASP A 155 -12.10 6.42 -0.85
N SER A 156 -11.66 5.89 0.30
CA SER A 156 -11.85 6.48 1.63
C SER A 156 -10.75 7.46 2.06
N ILE A 157 -9.60 7.49 1.36
CA ILE A 157 -8.49 8.38 1.71
C ILE A 157 -8.93 9.83 1.57
N TYR A 158 -8.94 10.56 2.69
CA TYR A 158 -9.16 12.00 2.68
C TYR A 158 -7.90 12.71 2.23
N THR A 159 -7.91 13.43 1.11
CA THR A 159 -6.65 13.84 0.45
C THR A 159 -5.80 14.79 1.29
N HIS A 160 -6.40 15.65 2.12
CA HIS A 160 -5.65 16.49 3.06
C HIS A 160 -4.92 15.68 4.16
N SER A 161 -5.27 14.40 4.37
CA SER A 161 -4.51 13.53 5.24
C SER A 161 -3.12 13.19 4.68
N ILE A 162 -2.88 13.42 3.39
CA ILE A 162 -1.56 13.32 2.76
C ILE A 162 -0.63 14.37 3.36
N GLU A 163 -1.08 15.62 3.54
CA GLU A 163 -0.31 16.65 4.23
C GLU A 163 0.00 16.24 5.68
N TRP A 164 -0.97 15.65 6.38
CA TRP A 164 -0.79 15.17 7.76
C TRP A 164 0.27 14.07 7.85
N ALA A 165 0.37 13.21 6.83
CA ALA A 165 1.38 12.17 6.77
C ALA A 165 2.80 12.73 6.56
N VAL A 166 2.94 13.86 5.86
CA VAL A 166 4.24 14.46 5.59
C VAL A 166 4.75 15.30 6.76
N ILE A 167 3.94 16.24 7.25
CA ILE A 167 4.37 17.24 8.25
C ILE A 167 3.75 17.03 9.64
N GLY A 168 2.84 16.07 9.80
CA GLY A 168 2.08 15.86 11.03
C GLY A 168 0.79 16.68 11.08
N ARG A 169 -0.24 16.13 11.72
CA ARG A 169 -1.59 16.72 11.74
C ARG A 169 -1.65 18.09 12.42
N GLU A 170 -0.98 18.25 13.56
CA GLU A 170 -1.00 19.52 14.31
C GLU A 170 -0.22 20.62 13.58
N GLU A 171 0.86 20.28 12.88
CA GLU A 171 1.58 21.19 11.99
C GLU A 171 0.68 21.62 10.82
N ALA A 172 0.03 20.66 10.14
CA ALA A 172 -0.88 20.94 9.04
C ALA A 172 -2.06 21.84 9.45
N LYS A 173 -2.66 21.62 10.64
CA LYS A 173 -3.70 22.49 11.19
C LYS A 173 -3.21 23.92 11.40
N ARG A 174 -1.98 24.10 11.92
CA ARG A 174 -1.36 25.44 12.05
C ARG A 174 -1.13 26.06 10.68
N ASN A 175 -0.73 25.26 9.69
CA ASN A 175 -0.46 25.73 8.34
C ASN A 175 -1.70 26.27 7.60
N ILE A 176 -2.92 25.81 7.93
CA ILE A 176 -4.17 26.36 7.38
C ILE A 176 -4.25 27.89 7.56
N ARG A 177 -3.74 28.42 8.68
CA ARG A 177 -3.79 29.86 8.99
C ARG A 177 -2.71 30.66 8.27
N VAL A 178 -1.50 30.10 8.20
CA VAL A 178 -0.31 30.79 7.68
C VAL A 178 -0.19 30.64 6.15
N LYS A 179 -0.82 29.60 5.58
CA LYS A 179 -0.84 29.28 4.15
C LYS A 179 0.55 29.08 3.54
N ASN A 180 1.52 28.60 4.32
CA ASN A 180 2.83 28.28 3.78
C ASN A 180 2.72 27.06 2.85
N ASP A 181 3.50 27.08 1.78
CA ASP A 181 3.65 25.92 0.93
C ASP A 181 4.55 24.89 1.62
N ASN A 182 4.22 23.61 1.46
CA ASN A 182 5.00 22.51 2.00
C ASN A 182 4.81 21.26 1.13
N LEU A 183 5.72 20.30 1.30
CA LEU A 183 5.75 19.13 0.44
C LEU A 183 4.45 18.30 0.46
N GLY A 184 3.79 18.21 1.61
CA GLY A 184 2.54 17.48 1.76
C GLY A 184 1.36 18.19 1.09
N LYS A 185 1.31 19.51 1.20
CA LYS A 185 0.29 20.33 0.55
C LYS A 185 0.39 20.28 -0.97
N SER A 186 1.58 20.45 -1.55
CA SER A 186 1.71 20.37 -3.01
C SER A 186 1.46 18.93 -3.52
N LEU A 187 1.80 17.90 -2.73
CA LEU A 187 1.45 16.51 -3.05
C LEU A 187 -0.07 16.30 -3.08
N ASP A 188 -0.79 16.77 -2.06
CA ASP A 188 -2.26 16.73 -2.00
C ASP A 188 -2.88 17.42 -3.22
N GLU A 189 -2.46 18.65 -3.55
CA GLU A 189 -2.96 19.39 -4.71
C GLU A 189 -2.75 18.64 -6.03
N LEU A 190 -1.59 18.01 -6.23
CA LEU A 190 -1.31 17.20 -7.41
C LEU A 190 -2.20 15.95 -7.47
N VAL A 191 -2.38 15.25 -6.34
CA VAL A 191 -3.24 14.06 -6.25
C VAL A 191 -4.68 14.41 -6.55
N ARG A 192 -5.21 15.48 -5.95
CA ARG A 192 -6.55 16.00 -6.24
C ARG A 192 -6.69 16.36 -7.72
N GLY A 193 -5.68 16.99 -8.29
CA GLY A 193 -5.64 17.35 -9.71
C GLY A 193 -5.81 16.16 -10.66
N THR A 194 -5.40 14.95 -10.25
CA THR A 194 -5.58 13.71 -11.02
C THR A 194 -6.99 13.10 -10.92
N ASN A 195 -7.80 13.54 -9.96
CA ASN A 195 -9.11 12.97 -9.63
C ASN A 195 -10.17 14.07 -9.52
N SER A 196 -10.32 14.90 -10.56
CA SER A 196 -11.34 15.96 -10.64
C SER A 196 -11.35 16.97 -9.48
N ASN A 197 -10.20 17.20 -8.81
CA ASN A 197 -10.07 18.02 -7.61
C ASN A 197 -10.89 17.54 -6.39
N GLU A 198 -11.36 16.29 -6.42
CA GLU A 198 -12.05 15.65 -5.30
C GLU A 198 -11.16 15.59 -4.06
N THR A 199 -11.76 15.78 -2.88
CA THR A 199 -11.06 15.70 -1.58
C THR A 199 -11.27 14.36 -0.88
N SER A 200 -12.10 13.48 -1.46
CA SER A 200 -12.35 12.12 -0.99
C SER A 200 -11.92 11.11 -2.04
N GLY A 201 -11.00 10.24 -1.65
CA GLY A 201 -10.47 9.17 -2.46
C GLY A 201 -9.35 9.60 -3.39
N ILE A 202 -8.49 8.63 -3.70
CA ILE A 202 -7.41 8.76 -4.68
C ILE A 202 -7.61 7.73 -5.81
N PRO A 203 -7.07 7.95 -7.03
CA PRO A 203 -7.28 7.02 -8.14
C PRO A 203 -6.79 5.61 -7.84
N THR A 204 -7.67 4.61 -7.82
CA THR A 204 -7.29 3.20 -7.64
C THR A 204 -6.67 2.66 -8.93
N GLY A 205 -5.38 2.31 -8.95
CA GLY A 205 -4.74 1.71 -10.13
C GLY A 205 -3.30 2.16 -10.38
N PRO A 206 -3.03 3.47 -10.48
CA PRO A 206 -1.68 3.99 -10.67
C PRO A 206 -0.78 3.68 -9.47
N PHE A 207 0.50 3.46 -9.74
CA PHE A 207 1.48 3.15 -8.72
C PHE A 207 1.73 4.32 -7.75
N THR A 208 1.53 5.57 -8.19
CA THR A 208 1.56 6.74 -7.30
C THR A 208 0.58 6.61 -6.15
N SER A 209 -0.64 6.13 -6.40
CA SER A 209 -1.65 5.96 -5.36
C SER A 209 -1.21 4.95 -4.31
N ARG A 210 -0.46 3.92 -4.71
CA ARG A 210 0.14 2.96 -3.77
C ARG A 210 1.24 3.60 -2.92
N ILE A 211 2.09 4.44 -3.51
CA ILE A 211 3.12 5.19 -2.77
C ILE A 211 2.47 6.14 -1.76
N ILE A 212 1.43 6.87 -2.19
CA ILE A 212 0.71 7.84 -1.35
C ILE A 212 -0.03 7.14 -0.21
N SER A 213 -0.70 6.02 -0.50
CA SER A 213 -1.37 5.23 0.54
C SER A 213 -0.36 4.67 1.54
N GLU A 214 0.79 4.19 1.08
CA GLU A 214 1.85 3.70 1.97
C GLU A 214 2.39 4.82 2.87
N LEU A 215 2.61 6.02 2.32
CA LEU A 215 3.03 7.18 3.11
C LEU A 215 2.06 7.49 4.26
N LEU A 216 0.76 7.41 4.00
CA LEU A 216 -0.28 7.58 5.02
C LEU A 216 -0.20 6.47 6.09
N LEU A 217 -0.09 5.21 5.68
CA LEU A 217 -0.02 4.08 6.60
C LEU A 217 1.27 4.09 7.42
N VAL A 218 2.39 4.53 6.86
CA VAL A 218 3.65 4.70 7.60
C VAL A 218 3.45 5.69 8.75
N LYS A 219 2.74 6.79 8.52
CA LYS A 219 2.44 7.74 9.58
C LYS A 219 1.53 7.13 10.66
N ILE A 220 0.52 6.37 10.26
CA ILE A 220 -0.37 5.66 11.20
C ILE A 220 0.43 4.66 12.04
N ASN A 221 1.36 3.93 11.42
CA ASN A 221 2.20 2.95 12.09
C ASN A 221 3.07 3.62 13.18
N GLU A 222 3.61 4.83 12.94
CA GLU A 222 4.32 5.60 13.97
C GLU A 222 3.42 5.87 15.20
N GLU A 223 2.16 6.27 14.97
CA GLU A 223 1.21 6.51 16.06
C GLU A 223 0.81 5.22 16.81
N LEU A 224 0.74 4.09 16.11
CA LEU A 224 0.50 2.77 16.71
C LEU A 224 1.70 2.33 17.59
N GLU A 225 2.93 2.60 17.16
CA GLU A 225 4.12 2.35 17.97
C GLU A 225 4.12 3.21 19.24
N ASP A 226 3.71 4.48 19.14
CA ASP A 226 3.62 5.36 20.30
C ASP A 226 2.49 4.95 21.26
N LEU A 227 1.36 4.47 20.73
CA LEU A 227 0.27 3.92 21.55
C LEU A 227 0.75 2.76 22.45
N SER A 228 1.56 1.86 21.89
CA SER A 228 2.19 0.74 22.60
C SER A 228 3.01 1.23 23.81
N LYS A 229 3.84 2.26 23.60
CA LYS A 229 4.69 2.87 24.64
C LYS A 229 3.86 3.57 25.71
N ILE A 230 2.89 4.40 25.30
CA ILE A 230 2.05 5.20 26.21
C ILE A 230 1.26 4.32 27.18
N HIS A 231 0.69 3.23 26.69
CA HIS A 231 -0.10 2.33 27.53
C HIS A 231 0.71 1.24 28.22
N SER A 232 2.02 1.14 27.94
CA SER A 232 2.90 0.08 28.44
C SER A 232 2.36 -1.32 28.14
N ILE A 233 1.81 -1.51 26.95
CA ILE A 233 1.25 -2.79 26.49
C ILE A 233 2.03 -3.23 25.25
N ASP A 234 2.77 -4.33 25.40
CA ASP A 234 3.48 -4.98 24.31
C ASP A 234 2.48 -5.63 23.35
N PHE A 235 2.24 -4.97 22.21
CA PHE A 235 1.61 -5.57 21.05
C PHE A 235 2.48 -5.36 19.82
N LYS A 236 2.38 -6.30 18.88
CA LYS A 236 3.00 -6.21 17.56
C LYS A 236 1.93 -6.04 16.51
N PHE A 237 2.30 -5.47 15.37
CA PHE A 237 1.41 -5.36 14.24
C PHE A 237 2.18 -5.43 12.93
N MET A 238 1.48 -5.89 11.89
CA MET A 238 1.94 -5.85 10.51
C MET A 238 0.77 -5.55 9.60
N HIS A 239 1.04 -4.98 8.42
CA HIS A 239 0.01 -4.81 7.40
C HIS A 239 0.51 -5.17 6.01
N TYR A 240 -0.40 -5.62 5.16
CA TYR A 240 -0.18 -5.73 3.72
C TYR A 240 -1.22 -4.85 3.03
N VAL A 241 -0.80 -3.72 2.49
CA VAL A 241 -1.69 -2.68 1.98
C VAL A 241 -2.72 -2.31 3.07
N ASP A 242 -4.00 -2.59 2.84
CA ASP A 242 -5.14 -2.30 3.72
C ASP A 242 -5.42 -3.37 4.79
N ASP A 243 -4.82 -4.55 4.69
CA ASP A 243 -5.02 -5.65 5.63
C ASP A 243 -4.08 -5.50 6.84
N TYR A 244 -4.62 -5.26 8.04
CA TYR A 244 -3.88 -5.16 9.28
C TYR A 244 -4.04 -6.41 10.17
N GLU A 245 -2.94 -6.81 10.81
CA GLU A 245 -2.92 -7.86 11.84
C GLU A 245 -2.17 -7.36 13.08
N PHE A 246 -2.84 -7.39 14.22
CA PHE A 246 -2.29 -7.05 15.53
C PHE A 246 -2.18 -8.31 16.40
N TYR A 247 -1.12 -8.41 17.18
CA TYR A 247 -0.78 -9.58 17.99
C TYR A 247 -0.62 -9.18 19.46
N PHE A 248 -1.35 -9.88 20.35
CA PHE A 248 -1.41 -9.60 21.78
C PHE A 248 -1.14 -10.87 22.62
N ARG A 249 -0.59 -10.67 23.83
CA ARG A 249 -0.30 -11.76 24.78
C ARG A 249 -1.51 -12.14 25.62
N SER A 250 -2.38 -11.17 25.90
CA SER A 250 -3.61 -11.35 26.69
C SER A 250 -4.82 -10.82 25.92
N GLU A 251 -5.99 -11.41 26.17
CA GLU A 251 -7.27 -10.92 25.66
C GLU A 251 -7.63 -9.56 26.26
N TYR A 252 -7.29 -9.35 27.54
CA TYR A 252 -7.50 -8.08 28.23
C TYR A 252 -6.85 -6.91 27.48
N ASP A 253 -5.60 -7.07 27.00
CA ASP A 253 -4.89 -6.03 26.24
C ASP A 253 -5.58 -5.70 24.92
N VAL A 254 -6.14 -6.72 24.25
CA VAL A 254 -6.93 -6.53 23.02
C VAL A 254 -8.14 -5.65 23.32
N HIS A 255 -8.92 -5.99 24.35
CA HIS A 255 -10.11 -5.22 24.72
C HIS A 255 -9.79 -3.80 25.17
N LYS A 256 -8.65 -3.61 25.85
CA LYS A 256 -8.18 -2.31 26.31
C LYS A 256 -7.73 -1.39 25.17
N LEU A 257 -7.05 -1.92 24.15
CA LEU A 257 -6.47 -1.11 23.06
C LEU A 257 -7.27 -1.08 21.76
N LYS A 258 -8.19 -2.02 21.50
CA LYS A 258 -8.90 -2.08 20.20
C LYS A 258 -9.58 -0.75 19.82
N ASN A 259 -10.22 -0.08 20.78
CA ASN A 259 -10.92 1.18 20.51
C ASN A 259 -9.92 2.31 20.23
N LYS A 260 -8.78 2.32 20.94
CA LYS A 260 -7.69 3.29 20.70
C LYS A 260 -7.05 3.09 19.33
N ILE A 261 -6.87 1.84 18.91
CA ILE A 261 -6.39 1.53 17.55
C ILE A 261 -7.38 2.06 16.52
N ILE A 262 -8.68 1.77 16.69
CA ILE A 262 -9.74 2.27 15.78
C ILE A 262 -9.74 3.81 15.73
N GLU A 263 -9.66 4.48 16.88
CA GLU A 263 -9.60 5.95 16.99
C GLU A 263 -8.44 6.54 16.16
N ILE A 264 -7.27 5.89 16.12
CA ILE A 264 -6.14 6.33 15.29
C ILE A 264 -6.53 6.32 13.81
N PHE A 265 -7.05 5.22 13.27
CA PHE A 265 -7.46 5.15 11.86
C PHE A 265 -8.60 6.13 11.53
N GLU A 266 -9.61 6.22 12.38
CA GLU A 266 -10.73 7.15 12.21
C GLU A 266 -10.29 8.61 12.21
N SER A 267 -9.23 8.92 12.96
CA SER A 267 -8.66 10.27 12.98
C SER A 267 -8.03 10.67 11.65
N TYR A 268 -7.65 9.69 10.82
CA TYR A 268 -7.24 9.84 9.42
C TYR A 268 -8.41 9.69 8.42
N ARG A 269 -9.66 9.66 8.92
CA ARG A 269 -10.90 9.43 8.16
C ARG A 269 -11.00 8.04 7.50
N LEU A 270 -10.15 7.11 7.90
CA LEU A 270 -10.18 5.74 7.42
C LEU A 270 -11.20 4.94 8.23
N LYS A 271 -12.02 4.16 7.54
CA LYS A 271 -13.00 3.27 8.17
C LYS A 271 -12.46 1.85 8.19
N ILE A 272 -12.68 1.17 9.29
CA ILE A 272 -12.32 -0.24 9.43
C ILE A 272 -13.53 -1.09 9.08
N ASN A 273 -13.34 -2.07 8.21
CA ASN A 273 -14.30 -3.14 8.01
C ASN A 273 -14.09 -4.16 9.13
N LEU A 274 -15.03 -4.17 10.07
CA LEU A 274 -14.95 -5.01 11.26
C LEU A 274 -15.37 -6.44 10.92
N SER A 275 -14.60 -7.13 10.08
CA SER A 275 -14.57 -8.59 10.13
C SER A 275 -13.78 -8.99 11.38
N TYR A 276 -14.40 -8.85 12.55
CA TYR A 276 -13.83 -9.19 13.84
C TYR A 276 -13.45 -10.68 13.83
N CYS A 277 -12.18 -10.97 13.56
CA CYS A 277 -11.65 -12.32 13.61
C CYS A 277 -10.68 -12.39 14.80
N PHE A 278 -11.24 -12.60 15.98
CA PHE A 278 -10.46 -12.90 17.16
C PHE A 278 -9.98 -14.35 17.07
N ILE A 279 -8.72 -14.51 16.68
CA ILE A 279 -8.13 -15.84 16.55
C ILE A 279 -7.28 -16.08 17.79
N HIS A 280 -7.67 -17.07 18.59
CA HIS A 280 -6.78 -17.64 19.59
C HIS A 280 -5.70 -18.45 18.86
N ILE A 281 -4.49 -17.92 18.83
CA ILE A 281 -3.32 -18.54 18.22
C ILE A 281 -2.92 -19.73 19.10
N THR A 282 -3.42 -20.91 18.75
CA THR A 282 -2.98 -22.15 19.39
C THR A 282 -1.66 -22.63 18.75
N ARG A 283 -0.84 -23.33 19.54
CA ARG A 283 0.38 -24.01 19.06
C ARG A 283 0.08 -24.92 17.85
N LEU A 284 -1.12 -25.54 17.84
CA LEU A 284 -1.66 -26.35 16.73
C LEU A 284 -2.02 -25.52 15.49
N GLY A 285 -2.50 -24.29 15.64
CA GLY A 285 -2.74 -23.36 14.54
C GLY A 285 -1.45 -23.00 13.80
N MET A 286 -0.38 -22.69 14.55
CA MET A 286 0.95 -22.43 14.00
C MET A 286 1.52 -23.68 13.29
N LEU A 287 1.34 -24.87 13.89
CA LEU A 287 1.73 -26.15 13.28
C LEU A 287 0.92 -26.49 12.02
N LYS A 288 -0.38 -26.18 11.96
CA LYS A 288 -1.21 -26.37 10.75
C LYS A 288 -0.74 -25.49 9.60
N VAL A 289 -0.36 -24.24 9.86
CA VAL A 289 0.19 -23.37 8.80
C VAL A 289 1.56 -23.88 8.35
N ASN A 290 2.43 -24.31 9.28
CA ASN A 290 3.68 -25.00 8.92
C ASN A 290 3.42 -26.25 8.08
N MET A 291 2.44 -27.07 8.45
CA MET A 291 2.07 -28.26 7.70
C MET A 291 1.50 -27.89 6.33
N ILE A 292 0.71 -26.82 6.19
CA ILE A 292 0.20 -26.34 4.90
C ILE A 292 1.33 -25.81 4.00
N ILE A 293 2.29 -25.08 4.56
CA ILE A 293 3.48 -24.59 3.82
C ILE A 293 4.34 -25.78 3.38
N ILE A 294 4.56 -26.76 4.26
CA ILE A 294 5.34 -27.97 3.98
C ILE A 294 4.59 -28.90 3.00
N LEU A 295 3.28 -29.11 3.17
CA LEU A 295 2.47 -29.94 2.27
C LEU A 295 2.35 -29.30 0.89
N LYS A 296 2.10 -27.99 0.78
CA LYS A 296 2.05 -27.31 -0.53
C LYS A 296 3.40 -27.30 -1.24
N SER A 297 4.51 -27.20 -0.52
CA SER A 297 5.86 -27.32 -1.11
C SER A 297 6.23 -28.77 -1.46
N THR A 298 5.79 -29.76 -0.68
CA THR A 298 6.08 -31.20 -0.90
C THR A 298 5.22 -31.81 -2.00
N ILE A 299 3.92 -31.47 -2.07
CA ILE A 299 3.01 -31.91 -3.15
C ILE A 299 3.51 -31.38 -4.51
N ARG A 300 4.04 -30.15 -4.56
CA ARG A 300 4.61 -29.59 -5.79
C ARG A 300 5.92 -30.27 -6.23
N LYS A 301 6.83 -30.61 -5.31
CA LYS A 301 8.05 -31.37 -5.64
C LYS A 301 7.77 -32.75 -6.26
N ARG A 302 6.62 -33.36 -5.97
CA ARG A 302 6.20 -34.62 -6.59
C ARG A 302 5.52 -34.43 -7.95
N MET A 303 4.92 -33.27 -8.22
CA MET A 303 4.24 -32.99 -9.49
C MET A 303 5.17 -32.43 -10.59
N SER A 304 6.39 -31.97 -10.24
CA SER A 304 7.40 -31.50 -11.20
C SER A 304 8.45 -32.56 -11.60
N ILE A 305 8.19 -33.84 -11.31
CA ILE A 305 9.03 -35.00 -11.68
C ILE A 305 8.35 -35.87 -12.76
N HIS A 306 7.25 -35.41 -13.36
CA HIS A 306 6.61 -36.04 -14.52
C HIS A 306 6.43 -35.03 -15.65
#